data_AF-A0A941N4I0-F1
#
_entry.id   AF-A0A941N4I0-F1
#
_cell.length_a   1.000
_cell.length_b   1.000
_cell.length_c   1.000
_cell.angle_alpha   90.00
_cell.angle_beta   90.00
_cell.angle_gamma   90.00
#
_symmetry.space_group_name_H-M   'P 1'
#
loop_
_entity.id
_entity.type
_entity.pdbx_description
1 polymer ?
#
loop_
_entity_poly.entity_id
_entity_poly.type
_entity_poly.pdbx_seq_one_letter_code
_entity_poly.pdbx_strand_id
1 'polypeptide(L)'
;MTHPHLAVRDCTHCLAFVYDERTGRPVEYPAGSGQWMPRPAGTASLCQTPGLGCPKGTPTSPRSLTAANQQAYQFDCECRAVGHYPDDPLVRRHALLIRTAESTP
;
A
#
# COMPACT_ATOMS: atom_id res chain seq x y z
N MET A 1 9.38 4.00 5.70
CA MET A 1 8.59 3.78 4.47
C MET A 1 7.28 4.55 4.65
N THR A 2 7.09 5.65 3.93
CA THR A 2 6.05 6.67 4.20
C THR A 2 4.66 6.34 3.64
N HIS A 3 4.51 5.20 2.95
CA HIS A 3 3.21 4.78 2.40
C HIS A 3 3.06 3.25 2.53
N PRO A 4 2.59 2.75 3.68
CA PRO A 4 2.47 1.30 3.92
C PRO A 4 1.49 0.61 2.96
N HIS A 5 0.46 1.32 2.49
CA HIS A 5 -0.45 0.81 1.45
C HIS A 5 0.25 0.57 0.10
N LEU A 6 1.31 1.32 -0.22
CA LEU A 6 2.17 1.03 -1.38
C LEU A 6 3.10 -0.17 -1.12
N ALA A 7 3.43 -0.44 0.14
CA ALA A 7 4.29 -1.56 0.52
C ALA A 7 3.67 -2.92 0.24
N VAL A 8 2.35 -3.03 0.37
CA VAL A 8 1.59 -4.24 0.07
C VAL A 8 1.18 -4.35 -1.40
N ARG A 9 1.25 -3.26 -2.19
CA ARG A 9 0.88 -3.27 -3.61
C ARG A 9 1.86 -4.11 -4.44
N ASP A 10 1.37 -5.05 -5.24
CA ASP A 10 2.23 -5.78 -6.18
C ASP A 10 2.68 -4.86 -7.34
N CYS A 11 3.98 -4.86 -7.66
CA CYS A 11 4.53 -3.99 -8.72
C CYS A 11 4.00 -4.36 -10.11
N THR A 12 3.87 -5.65 -10.40
CA THR A 12 3.37 -6.15 -11.69
C THR A 12 1.90 -5.76 -11.86
N HIS A 13 1.11 -5.92 -10.81
CA HIS A 13 -0.28 -5.50 -10.78
C HIS A 13 -0.43 -3.98 -10.89
N CYS A 14 0.43 -3.23 -10.20
CA CYS A 14 0.49 -1.76 -10.29
C CYS A 14 0.76 -1.30 -11.72
N LEU A 15 1.63 -1.99 -12.47
CA LEU A 15 1.93 -1.65 -13.86
C LEU A 15 0.78 -1.96 -14.81
N ALA A 16 -0.02 -2.99 -14.52
CA ALA A 16 -1.14 -3.40 -15.34
C ALA A 16 -2.40 -2.53 -15.13
N PHE A 17 -2.67 -2.09 -13.89
CA PHE A 17 -3.94 -1.47 -13.52
C PHE A 17 -3.81 -0.09 -12.88
N VAL A 18 -4.86 0.73 -13.05
CA VAL A 18 -4.99 2.03 -12.39
C VAL A 18 -5.35 1.80 -10.92
N TYR A 19 -4.73 2.57 -10.04
CA TYR A 19 -5.01 2.55 -8.62
C TYR A 19 -5.47 3.92 -8.14
N ASP A 20 -6.37 3.90 -7.15
CA ASP A 20 -6.68 5.07 -6.35
C ASP A 20 -5.58 5.23 -5.29
N GLU A 21 -4.79 6.29 -5.40
CA GLU A 21 -3.68 6.56 -4.47
C GLU A 21 -4.16 6.99 -3.08
N ARG A 22 -5.43 7.39 -2.91
CA ARG A 22 -6.01 7.70 -1.59
C ARG A 22 -6.36 6.43 -0.82
N THR A 23 -6.90 5.42 -1.50
CA THR A 23 -7.34 4.17 -0.87
C THR A 23 -6.35 3.01 -1.02
N GLY A 24 -5.37 3.15 -1.91
CA GLY A 24 -4.39 2.12 -2.24
C GLY A 24 -4.97 0.94 -3.04
N ARG A 25 -6.23 1.02 -3.49
CA ARG A 25 -6.96 -0.08 -4.16
C ARG A 25 -6.99 0.11 -5.69
N PRO A 26 -7.04 -0.99 -6.47
CA PRO A 26 -7.24 -0.89 -7.92
C PRO A 26 -8.62 -0.29 -8.22
N VAL A 27 -8.68 0.57 -9.23
CA VAL A 27 -9.93 1.18 -9.69
C VAL A 27 -10.70 0.15 -10.52
N GLU A 28 -12.00 0.01 -10.26
CA GLU A 28 -12.89 -0.80 -11.09
C GLU A 28 -13.52 0.04 -12.20
N TYR A 29 -13.68 -0.55 -13.39
CA TYR A 29 -14.39 0.07 -14.49
C TYR A 29 -15.14 -0.96 -15.35
N PRO A 30 -16.48 -0.92 -15.42
CA PRO A 30 -17.38 -0.03 -14.66
C PRO A 30 -17.32 -0.26 -13.15
N ALA A 31 -17.70 0.73 -12.34
CA ALA A 31 -17.71 0.58 -10.88
C ALA A 31 -18.65 -0.55 -10.44
N GLY A 32 -18.17 -1.47 -9.59
CA GLY A 32 -18.94 -2.62 -9.12
C GLY A 32 -18.97 -3.81 -10.08
N SER A 33 -18.22 -3.76 -11.18
CA SER A 33 -18.11 -4.87 -12.13
C SER A 33 -17.13 -5.96 -11.68
N GLY A 34 -16.25 -5.66 -10.72
CA GLY A 34 -15.10 -6.50 -10.39
C GLY A 34 -14.01 -6.53 -11.47
N GLN A 35 -14.15 -5.76 -12.57
CA GLN A 35 -13.13 -5.61 -13.59
C GLN A 35 -12.24 -4.42 -13.27
N TRP A 36 -10.94 -4.67 -13.08
CA TRP A 36 -9.97 -3.62 -12.82
C TRP A 36 -9.66 -2.82 -14.09
N MET A 37 -9.59 -1.50 -13.94
CA MET A 37 -9.27 -0.58 -15.00
C MET A 37 -7.80 -0.76 -15.42
N PRO A 38 -7.51 -1.22 -16.65
CA PRO A 38 -6.14 -1.31 -17.13
C PRO A 38 -5.53 0.09 -17.26
N ARG A 39 -4.21 0.21 -17.07
CA ARG A 39 -3.53 1.47 -17.38
C ARG A 39 -3.63 1.75 -18.88
N PRO A 40 -3.93 3.00 -19.29
CA PRO A 40 -3.88 3.37 -20.69
C PRO A 40 -2.48 3.16 -21.26
N ALA A 41 -2.42 2.61 -22.47
CA ALA A 41 -1.16 2.38 -23.17
C ALA A 41 -0.36 3.70 -23.30
N GLY A 42 0.95 3.64 -23.04
CA GLY A 42 1.83 4.80 -23.07
C GLY A 42 1.85 5.66 -21.80
N THR A 43 1.01 5.37 -20.80
CA THR A 43 1.05 6.09 -19.52
C THR A 43 2.11 5.50 -18.60
N ALA A 44 3.22 6.22 -18.41
CA ALA A 44 4.26 5.80 -17.48
C ALA A 44 3.75 5.79 -16.03
N SER A 45 4.08 4.73 -15.29
CA SER A 45 3.88 4.69 -13.84
C SER A 45 4.94 5.55 -13.11
N LEU A 46 4.67 5.97 -11.87
CA LEU A 46 5.61 6.80 -11.09
C LEU A 46 7.01 6.17 -10.97
N CYS A 47 7.11 4.84 -10.91
CA CYS A 47 8.41 4.14 -10.88
C CYS A 47 9.17 4.18 -12.21
N GLN A 48 8.53 4.57 -13.32
CA GLN A 48 9.10 4.67 -14.65
C GLN A 48 9.30 6.12 -15.11
N THR A 49 8.69 7.10 -14.44
CA THR A 49 8.83 8.51 -14.79
C THR A 49 10.10 9.11 -14.16
N PRO A 50 11.07 9.60 -14.97
CA PRO A 50 12.27 10.25 -14.46
C PRO A 50 11.94 11.46 -13.58
N GLY A 51 12.64 11.62 -12.46
CA GLY A 51 12.47 12.75 -11.55
C GLY A 51 11.31 12.65 -10.56
N LEU A 52 10.34 11.75 -10.76
CA LEU A 52 9.27 11.47 -9.78
C LEU A 52 9.68 10.35 -8.83
N GLY A 53 9.93 9.15 -9.37
CA GLY A 53 10.26 7.98 -8.57
C GLY A 53 9.09 7.47 -7.72
N CYS A 54 8.99 6.15 -7.57
CA CYS A 54 7.98 5.56 -6.69
C CYS A 54 8.54 5.41 -5.27
N PRO A 55 7.79 5.76 -4.20
CA PRO A 55 8.19 5.50 -2.83
C PRO A 55 8.40 4.01 -2.53
N LYS A 56 7.68 3.11 -3.22
CA LYS A 56 7.93 1.66 -3.17
C LYS A 56 9.21 1.27 -3.90
N GLY A 57 9.80 2.10 -4.75
CA GLY A 57 10.95 1.74 -5.59
C GLY A 57 10.53 1.19 -6.95
N THR A 58 11.45 0.50 -7.64
CA THR A 58 11.20 -0.05 -8.97
C THR A 58 10.68 -1.47 -8.89
N PRO A 59 10.07 -2.01 -9.96
CA PRO A 59 9.71 -3.43 -10.01
C PRO A 59 10.89 -4.38 -9.75
N THR A 60 12.11 -3.96 -10.12
CA THR A 60 13.35 -4.72 -9.90
C THR A 60 13.98 -4.53 -8.53
N SER A 61 13.59 -3.47 -7.79
CA SER A 61 14.08 -3.18 -6.45
C SER A 61 12.96 -2.55 -5.59
N PRO A 62 11.93 -3.34 -5.24
CA PRO A 62 10.84 -2.85 -4.42
C PRO A 62 11.23 -2.86 -2.95
N ARG A 63 10.95 -1.75 -2.27
CA ARG A 63 10.82 -1.66 -0.82
C ARG A 63 9.49 -2.31 -0.45
N SER A 64 9.54 -3.56 -0.02
CA SER A 64 8.39 -4.31 0.50
C SER A 64 8.52 -4.50 2.01
N LEU A 65 7.41 -4.74 2.69
CA LEU A 65 7.46 -5.16 4.09
C LEU A 65 8.15 -6.53 4.19
N THR A 66 8.93 -6.72 5.26
CA THR A 66 9.33 -8.06 5.66
C THR A 66 8.10 -8.86 6.09
N ALA A 67 8.17 -10.19 6.09
CA ALA A 67 7.06 -11.04 6.53
C ALA A 67 6.54 -10.65 7.93
N ALA A 68 7.44 -10.36 8.87
CA ALA A 68 7.09 -9.90 10.21
C ALA A 68 6.36 -8.54 10.21
N ASN A 69 6.85 -7.58 9.41
CA ASN A 69 6.20 -6.27 9.31
C ASN A 69 4.82 -6.37 8.61
N GLN A 70 4.68 -7.30 7.66
CA GLN A 70 3.40 -7.56 7.01
C GLN A 70 2.37 -8.14 7.99
N GLN A 71 2.78 -9.11 8.82
CA GLN A 71 1.92 -9.65 9.89
C GLN A 71 1.52 -8.58 10.90
N ALA A 72 2.46 -7.74 11.33
CA ALA A 72 2.17 -6.63 12.24
C ALA A 72 1.16 -5.62 11.63
N TYR A 73 1.28 -5.34 10.33
CA TYR A 73 0.35 -4.45 9.63
C TYR A 73 -1.05 -5.08 9.46
N GLN A 74 -1.13 -6.36 9.13
CA GLN A 74 -2.39 -7.11 9.05
C GLN A 74 -3.10 -7.12 10.41
N PHE A 75 -2.36 -7.43 11.47
CA PHE A 75 -2.88 -7.40 12.83
C PHE A 75 -3.41 -6.02 13.24
N ASP A 76 -2.71 -4.95 12.88
CA ASP A 76 -3.18 -3.57 13.10
C ASP A 76 -4.50 -3.30 12.35
N CYS A 77 -4.62 -3.76 11.11
CA CYS A 77 -5.84 -3.63 10.31
C CYS A 77 -7.02 -4.42 10.90
N GLU A 78 -6.79 -5.64 11.39
CA GLU A 78 -7.79 -6.45 12.09
C GLU A 78 -8.28 -5.75 13.37
N CYS A 79 -7.35 -5.25 14.19
CA CYS A 79 -7.68 -4.51 15.40
C CYS A 79 -8.49 -3.24 15.10
N ARG A 80 -8.17 -2.50 14.04
CA ARG A 80 -8.96 -1.33 13.59
C ARG A 80 -10.35 -1.73 13.12
N ALA A 81 -10.50 -2.85 12.43
CA ALA A 81 -11.79 -3.33 11.94
C ALA A 81 -12.73 -3.73 13.08
N VAL A 82 -12.21 -4.32 14.15
CA VAL A 82 -12.98 -4.69 15.35
C VAL A 82 -13.10 -3.54 16.35
N GLY A 83 -12.25 -2.51 16.24
CA GLY A 83 -12.20 -1.38 17.16
C GLY A 83 -11.57 -1.70 18.51
N HIS A 84 -10.81 -2.80 18.59
CA HIS A 84 -10.22 -3.29 19.83
C HIS A 84 -8.77 -3.73 19.61
N TYR A 85 -7.87 -3.25 20.46
CA TYR A 85 -6.48 -3.70 20.54
C TYR A 85 -6.27 -4.38 21.89
N PRO A 86 -5.48 -5.46 21.94
CA PRO A 86 -5.00 -6.00 23.21
C PRO A 86 -4.26 -4.93 24.02
N ASP A 87 -4.40 -4.97 25.35
CA ASP A 87 -3.63 -4.10 26.25
C ASP A 87 -2.21 -4.65 26.44
N ASP A 88 -1.40 -4.51 25.38
CA ASP A 88 0.00 -4.93 25.35
C ASP A 88 0.90 -3.74 24.98
N PRO A 89 2.01 -3.47 25.71
CA PRO A 89 2.92 -2.37 25.41
C PRO A 89 3.58 -2.44 24.02
N LEU A 90 3.89 -3.64 23.52
CA LEU A 90 4.48 -3.82 22.18
C LEU A 90 3.43 -3.55 21.09
N VAL A 91 2.20 -4.02 21.28
CA VAL A 91 1.08 -3.75 20.37
C VAL A 91 0.85 -2.24 20.27
N ARG A 92 0.78 -1.53 21.40
CA ARG A 92 0.63 -0.06 21.42
C ARG A 92 1.77 0.64 20.69
N ARG A 93 3.02 0.22 20.92
CA ARG A 93 4.20 0.78 20.25
C ARG A 93 4.15 0.55 18.74
N HIS A 94 3.84 -0.67 18.29
CA HIS A 94 3.75 -0.97 16.86
C HIS A 94 2.60 -0.22 16.18
N ALA A 95 1.43 -0.16 16.81
CA ALA A 95 0.29 0.61 16.31
C ALA A 95 0.65 2.11 16.14
N LEU A 96 1.39 2.68 17.08
CA LEU A 96 1.91 4.05 16.96
C LEU A 96 2.86 4.20 15.77
N LEU A 97 3.86 3.31 15.64
CA LEU A 97 4.83 3.36 14.54
C LEU A 97 4.16 3.24 13.17
N ILE A 98 3.16 2.36 13.05
CA ILE A 98 2.35 2.20 11.84
C ILE A 98 1.59 3.50 11.54
N ARG A 99 0.90 4.09 12.52
CA ARG A 99 0.19 5.37 12.33
C ARG A 99 1.11 6.52 11.93
N THR A 100 2.29 6.61 12.55
CA THR A 100 3.28 7.63 12.19
C THR A 100 3.76 7.44 10.75
N ALA A 101 4.01 6.19 10.34
CA ALA A 101 4.38 5.86 8.98
C ALA A 101 3.26 6.15 7.96
N GLU A 102 1.99 6.10 8.36
CA GLU A 102 0.82 6.47 7.54
C GLU A 102 0.59 7.98 7.46
N SER A 103 0.97 8.74 8.49
CA SER A 103 0.66 10.17 8.63
C SER A 103 1.78 11.10 8.11
N THR A 104 2.90 10.54 7.68
CA THR A 104 4.02 11.33 7.12
C THR A 104 3.75 11.55 5.62
N PRO A 105 3.68 12.81 5.14
CA PRO A 105 3.40 13.12 3.73
C PRO A 105 4.46 12.59 2.76
#